data_AF-A0A1W6LBQ3-F1
#
_entry.id   AF-A0A1W6LBQ3-F1
#
_cell.length_a   1.000
_cell.length_b   1.000
_cell.length_c   1.000
_cell.angle_alpha   90.00
_cell.angle_beta   90.00
_cell.angle_gamma   90.00
#
_symmetry.space_group_name_H-M   'P 1'
#
loop_
_entity.id
_entity.type
_entity.pdbx_description
1 polymer ?
#
loop_
_entity_poly.entity_id
_entity_poly.type
_entity_poly.pdbx_seq_one_letter_code
_entity_poly.pdbx_strand_id
1 'polypeptide(L)' 'MIVFPNRLLLTLKLDPYTMTFEEGFSRDVSQVGHWGTGDVELCIRTPADLERAGPLLERCYAEN' A
#
# COMPACT_ATOMS: atom_id res chain seq x y z
N MET A 1 -5.58 7.66 -0.67
CA MET A 1 -5.62 7.31 0.76
C MET A 1 -7.06 7.35 1.24
N ILE A 2 -7.53 6.30 1.90
CA ILE A 2 -8.86 6.22 2.49
C ILE A 2 -8.69 5.94 3.99
N VAL A 3 -9.31 6.77 4.83
CA VAL A 3 -9.22 6.62 6.28
C VAL A 3 -10.48 5.92 6.79
N PHE A 4 -10.30 4.78 7.47
CA PHE A 4 -11.37 4.11 8.19
C PHE A 4 -11.17 4.31 9.69
N PRO A 5 -12.23 4.23 10.51
CA PRO A 5 -12.13 4.41 11.97
C PRO A 5 -11.14 3.46 12.66
N ASN A 6 -10.83 2.31 12.06
CA ASN A 6 -9.96 1.28 12.66
C ASN A 6 -8.74 0.93 11.79
N ARG A 7 -8.57 1.55 10.63
CA ARG A 7 -7.47 1.23 9.70
C ARG A 7 -7.25 2.34 8.68
N LEU A 8 -6.02 2.49 8.22
CA LEU A 8 -5.68 3.35 7.10
C LEU A 8 -5.50 2.49 5.85
N LEU A 9 -6.13 2.87 4.74
CA LEU A 9 -5.81 2.32 3.42
C LEU A 9 -4.98 3.33 2.62
N LEU A 10 -3.78 2.92 2.25
CA LEU A 10 -2.85 3.66 1.41
C LEU A 10 -2.76 2.96 0.07
N THR A 11 -2.97 3.70 -1.01
CA THR A 11 -2.79 3.20 -2.37
C THR A 11 -1.51 3.82 -2.90
N LEU A 12 -0.53 2.99 -3.22
CA LEU A 12 0.79 3.40 -3.67
C LEU A 12 0.99 2.97 -5.13
N LYS A 13 1.65 3.83 -5.90
CA LYS A 13 2.10 3.50 -7.25
C LYS A 13 3.49 2.88 -7.13
N LEU A 14 3.50 1.57 -7.00
CA LEU A 14 4.70 0.75 -6.81
C LEU A 14 4.54 -0.52 -7.62
N ASP A 15 5.66 -1.10 -8.02
CA ASP A 15 5.63 -2.33 -8.81
C ASP A 15 5.32 -3.55 -7.92
N PRO A 16 4.17 -4.23 -8.10
CA PRO A 16 3.72 -5.32 -7.24
C PRO A 16 4.67 -6.53 -7.25
N TYR A 17 5.43 -6.71 -8.33
CA TYR A 17 6.39 -7.80 -8.47
C TYR A 17 7.63 -7.63 -7.59
N THR A 18 7.90 -6.41 -7.13
CA THR A 18 9.08 -6.10 -6.31
C THR A 18 8.83 -6.18 -4.81
N MET A 19 7.63 -6.57 -4.40
CA MET A 19 7.22 -6.63 -3.00
C MET A 19 6.63 -7.99 -2.65
N THR A 20 6.72 -8.35 -1.38
CA THR A 20 6.00 -9.50 -0.85
C THR A 20 4.69 -9.02 -0.24
N PHE A 21 3.58 -9.59 -0.71
CA PHE A 21 2.26 -9.30 -0.16
C PHE A 21 2.01 -10.14 1.08
N GLU A 22 1.49 -9.49 2.13
CA GLU A 22 1.10 -10.16 3.37
C GLU A 22 -0.38 -9.95 3.64
N GLU A 23 -1.07 -11.06 3.88
CA GLU A 23 -2.51 -11.06 4.06
C GLU A 23 -2.91 -10.18 5.25
N GLY A 24 -3.69 -9.14 4.97
CA GLY A 24 -4.15 -8.17 5.96
C GLY A 24 -3.31 -6.89 6.10
N PHE A 25 -2.09 -6.87 5.55
CA PHE A 25 -1.21 -5.69 5.49
C PHE A 25 -1.09 -5.12 4.08
N SER A 26 -0.89 -5.95 3.06
CA SER A 26 -0.69 -5.49 1.69
C SER A 26 -1.43 -6.36 0.69
N ARG A 27 -1.92 -5.75 -0.39
CA ARG A 27 -2.69 -6.41 -1.43
C ARG A 27 -2.32 -5.88 -2.81
N ASP A 28 -2.16 -6.79 -3.75
CA ASP A 28 -2.11 -6.47 -5.18
C ASP A 28 -3.50 -6.05 -5.65
N VAL A 29 -3.60 -4.83 -6.16
CA VAL A 29 -4.81 -4.28 -6.75
C VAL A 29 -4.63 -3.91 -8.22
N SER A 30 -3.45 -4.20 -8.80
CA SER A 30 -3.14 -3.98 -10.22
C SER A 30 -4.17 -4.64 -11.16
N GLN A 31 -4.64 -5.84 -10.79
CA GLN A 31 -5.60 -6.61 -11.58
C GLN A 31 -7.08 -6.38 -11.20
N VAL A 32 -7.36 -5.60 -10.15
CA VAL A 32 -8.71 -5.49 -9.56
C VAL A 32 -9.48 -4.29 -10.13
N GLY A 33 -8.82 -3.40 -10.88
CA GLY A 33 -9.45 -2.22 -11.49
C GLY A 33 -9.83 -1.18 -10.42
N HIS A 34 -8.91 -0.26 -10.14
CA HIS A 34 -9.09 0.82 -9.18
C HIS A 34 -9.22 2.17 -9.91
N TRP A 35 -10.06 3.07 -9.39
CA TRP A 35 -10.16 4.47 -9.80
C TRP A 35 -8.96 5.30 -9.32
N GLY A 36 -7.76 4.89 -9.73
CA GLY A 36 -6.49 5.57 -9.45
C GLY A 36 -5.28 4.75 -9.90
N THR A 37 -4.13 5.41 -9.96
CA THR A 37 -2.90 4.91 -10.62
C THR A 37 -2.03 4.01 -9.73
N GLY A 38 -2.56 3.52 -8.60
CA GLY A 38 -1.79 2.71 -7.65
C GLY A 38 -2.10 1.23 -7.80
N ASP A 39 -1.09 0.44 -8.12
CA ASP A 39 -1.17 -1.02 -8.26
C ASP A 39 -1.17 -1.76 -6.91
N VAL A 40 -0.89 -1.02 -5.82
CA VAL A 40 -0.61 -1.59 -4.50
C VAL A 40 -1.46 -0.92 -3.44
N GLU A 41 -2.16 -1.73 -2.64
CA GLU A 41 -2.91 -1.25 -1.49
C GLU A 41 -2.25 -1.76 -0.19
N LEU A 42 -1.98 -0.84 0.74
CA LEU A 42 -1.51 -1.13 2.08
C LEU A 42 -2.59 -0.80 3.11
N CYS A 43 -2.77 -1.70 4.07
CA CYS A 43 -3.70 -1.61 5.16
C CYS A 43 -2.94 -1.48 6.48
N ILE A 44 -2.91 -0.27 7.03
CA ILE A 44 -2.24 0.02 8.30
C ILE A 44 -3.25 -0.10 9.42
N ARG A 45 -3.04 -1.06 10.32
CA ARG A 45 -3.89 -1.28 11.51
C ARG A 45 -3.12 -1.07 12.80
N THR A 46 -1.82 -1.34 12.76
CA THR A 46 -0.91 -1.28 13.91
C THR A 46 0.26 -0.34 13.63
N PRO A 47 0.95 0.14 14.67
CA PRO A 47 2.18 0.92 14.49
C PRO A 47 3.28 0.13 13.77
N ALA A 48 3.34 -1.19 13.93
CA ALA A 48 4.29 -2.03 13.18
C ALA A 48 4.02 -1.99 11.67
N ASP A 49 2.75 -1.97 11.25
CA ASP A 49 2.39 -1.79 9.84
C ASP A 49 2.89 -0.44 9.31
N LEU A 50 2.83 0.62 10.13
CA LEU A 50 3.30 1.94 9.75
C LEU A 50 4.82 1.96 9.55
N GLU A 51 5.59 1.32 10.43
CA GLU A 51 7.04 1.18 10.29
C GLU A 51 7.40 0.44 8.99
N ARG A 52 6.64 -0.59 8.64
CA ARG A 52 6.81 -1.33 7.38
C ARG A 52 6.41 -0.54 6.15
N ALA A 53 5.43 0.37 6.29
CA ALA A 53 4.97 1.22 5.20
C ALA A 53 5.95 2.35 4.87
N GLY A 54 6.76 2.81 5.83
CA GLY A 54 7.78 3.84 5.65
C GLY A 54 8.65 3.66 4.38
N PRO A 55 9.40 2.55 4.24
CA PRO A 55 10.26 2.34 3.07
C PRO A 55 9.47 2.21 1.76
N LEU A 56 8.22 1.71 1.81
CA LEU A 56 7.35 1.63 0.62
C LEU A 56 6.89 3.03 0.17
N LEU A 57 6.55 3.90 1.12
CA LEU A 57 6.20 5.29 0.85
C LEU A 57 7.38 6.05 0.23
N GLU A 58 8.59 5.86 0.77
CA GLU A 58 9.80 6.45 0.21
C GLU A 58 10.06 5.97 -1.23
N ARG A 59 9.92 4.66 -1.49
CA ARG A 59 10.02 4.13 -2.85
C ARG A 59 8.97 4.73 -3.79
N CYS A 60 7.73 4.83 -3.32
CA CYS A 60 6.63 5.39 -4.13
C CYS A 60 6.91 6.87 -4.48
N TYR A 61 7.54 7.61 -3.56
CA TYR A 61 7.94 8.99 -3.81
C TYR A 61 9.15 9.08 -4.74
N ALA A 62 10.12 8.17 -4.62
CA ALA A 62 11.31 8.15 -5.48
C ALA A 62 11.01 7.74 -6.93
N GLU A 63 10.00 6.88 -7.16
CA GLU A 63 9.59 6.44 -8.50
C GLU A 63 8.63 7.41 -9.24
N ASN A 64 8.33 8.58 -8.67
CA ASN A 64 7.35 9.55 -9.18
C ASN A 64 7.91 10.97 -9.35
#